data_AF-A0A8F5VQ98-F1
#
_entry.id   AF-A0A8F5VQ98-F1
#
_cell.length_a   1.000
_cell.length_b   1.000
_cell.length_c   1.000
_cell.angle_alpha   90.00
_cell.angle_beta   90.00
_cell.angle_gamma   90.00
#
_symmetry.space_group_name_H-M   'P 1'
#
loop_
_entity.id
_entity.type
_entity.pdbx_description
1 polymer ?
#
loop_
_entity_poly.entity_id
_entity_poly.type
_entity_poly.pdbx_seq_one_letter_code
_entity_poly.pdbx_strand_id
1 'polypeptide(L)'
;MKSSPLNTRSTRFILVLAGLLIFSCILATSFLFGESILSSLSSPSGCSGVSEHIPVFPDPSEKLKELQDPDFTPRLFDEAVKYEPLLNTPGTQVHMGFYSAKGNHGSLLRLIDSINDGSYQNGTQNRAIWAQGVDGYFPYPSWQQIMNEHWYERSKAENGTVMIFGKPYQDPHPVTFEQADAIWAAYSTRFAEMAELISKATGKPVKVWCYVEGAKPTRIFYNYEFQVLKKLEEKGIVEVYFAKTQQSEWDNPADWMNGTVNVPIHAP
;
A
#
# COMPACT_ATOMS: atom_id res chain seq x y z
N MET A 1 44.41 -61.83 22.58
CA MET A 1 44.25 -60.59 23.39
C MET A 1 43.03 -59.86 22.87
N LYS A 2 41.98 -59.75 23.70
CA LYS A 2 40.71 -59.08 23.37
C LYS A 2 40.89 -57.56 23.55
N SER A 3 40.69 -56.77 22.51
CA SER A 3 40.49 -55.32 22.63
C SER A 3 39.00 -55.02 22.78
N SER A 4 38.67 -54.31 23.85
CA SER A 4 37.32 -53.96 24.30
C SER A 4 36.53 -53.10 23.31
N PRO A 5 35.19 -53.21 23.27
CA PRO A 5 34.35 -52.31 22.48
C PRO A 5 34.29 -50.91 23.12
N LEU A 6 34.55 -49.87 22.33
CA LEU A 6 34.35 -48.47 22.74
C LEU A 6 32.87 -48.23 23.07
N ASN A 7 32.65 -47.66 24.25
CA ASN A 7 31.35 -47.41 24.86
C ASN A 7 30.65 -46.21 24.18
N THR A 8 29.83 -46.49 23.17
CA THR A 8 29.07 -45.53 22.32
C THR A 8 28.10 -44.62 23.06
N ARG A 9 27.82 -44.89 24.34
CA ARG A 9 26.94 -44.07 25.19
C ARG A 9 27.64 -42.83 25.76
N SER A 10 28.96 -42.89 25.95
CA SER A 10 29.76 -41.76 26.46
C SER A 10 29.98 -40.68 25.39
N THR A 11 30.18 -41.09 24.13
CA THR A 11 30.45 -40.19 23.00
C THR A 11 29.25 -39.29 22.66
N ARG A 12 28.02 -39.79 22.80
CA ARG A 12 26.79 -39.01 22.56
C ARG A 12 26.52 -37.98 23.67
N PHE A 13 26.86 -38.30 24.92
CA PHE A 13 26.75 -37.36 26.05
C PHE A 13 27.79 -36.23 25.94
N ILE A 14 29.01 -36.54 25.51
CA ILE A 14 30.08 -35.54 25.31
C ILE A 14 29.72 -34.57 24.17
N LEU A 15 29.10 -35.04 23.09
CA LEU A 15 28.69 -34.18 21.97
C LEU A 15 27.54 -33.24 22.33
N VAL A 16 26.58 -33.68 23.15
CA VAL A 16 25.48 -32.83 23.62
C VAL A 16 25.97 -31.76 24.61
N LEU A 17 26.90 -32.12 25.50
CA LEU A 17 27.56 -31.16 26.42
C LEU A 17 28.45 -30.16 25.68
N ALA A 18 29.18 -30.59 24.64
CA ALA A 18 29.96 -29.70 23.79
C ALA A 18 29.06 -28.73 22.99
N GLY A 19 27.92 -29.20 22.48
CA GLY A 19 26.95 -28.36 21.78
C GLY A 19 26.30 -27.30 22.68
N LEU A 20 25.97 -27.65 23.92
CA LEU A 20 25.42 -26.71 24.91
C LEU A 20 26.45 -25.67 25.39
N LEU A 21 27.74 -26.04 25.50
CA LEU A 21 28.83 -25.11 25.83
C LEU A 21 29.16 -24.14 24.69
N ILE A 22 29.05 -24.59 23.43
CA ILE A 22 29.25 -23.70 22.27
C ILE A 22 28.08 -22.72 22.14
N PHE A 23 26.84 -23.17 22.40
CA PHE A 23 25.66 -22.31 22.34
C PHE A 23 25.65 -21.24 23.46
N SER A 24 26.12 -21.58 24.67
CA SER A 24 26.24 -20.61 25.77
C SER A 24 27.40 -19.62 25.60
N CYS A 25 28.49 -20.01 24.95
CA CYS A 25 29.58 -19.09 24.58
C CYS A 25 29.19 -18.09 23.48
N ILE A 26 28.32 -18.48 22.52
CA ILE A 26 27.81 -17.59 21.47
C ILE A 26 26.77 -16.62 22.05
N LEU A 27 25.93 -17.07 22.99
CA LEU A 27 24.99 -16.18 23.68
C LEU A 27 25.73 -15.16 24.58
N ALA A 28 26.78 -15.57 25.30
CA ALA A 28 27.52 -14.67 26.19
C ALA A 28 28.40 -13.63 25.45
N THR A 29 28.91 -13.96 24.25
CA THR A 29 29.63 -12.99 23.41
C THR A 29 28.70 -11.98 22.73
N SER A 30 27.42 -12.34 22.54
CA SER A 30 26.40 -11.41 22.02
C SER A 30 25.99 -10.32 23.03
N PHE A 31 26.24 -10.54 24.34
CA PHE A 31 25.93 -9.57 25.41
C PHE A 31 27.14 -8.78 25.93
N LEU A 32 28.38 -9.17 25.59
CA LEU A 32 29.61 -8.47 26.05
C LEU A 32 30.33 -7.66 24.96
N PHE A 33 29.93 -7.79 23.69
CA PHE A 33 30.41 -6.94 22.58
C PHE A 33 29.38 -5.90 22.09
N GLY A 34 28.22 -5.81 22.75
CA GLY A 34 27.12 -4.90 22.38
C GLY A 34 27.27 -3.44 22.80
N GLU A 35 28.25 -3.09 23.64
CA GLU A 35 28.37 -1.72 24.20
C GLU A 35 29.67 -0.97 23.86
N SER A 36 30.60 -1.54 23.09
CA SER A 36 31.93 -0.91 22.88
C SER A 36 32.42 -0.76 21.43
N ILE A 37 31.60 -1.11 20.41
CA ILE A 37 31.93 -0.88 18.98
C ILE A 37 30.91 0.05 18.29
N LEU A 38 30.35 1.01 19.05
CA LEU A 38 29.46 2.05 18.50
C LEU A 38 30.02 3.49 18.63
N SER A 39 31.29 3.66 19.04
CA SER A 39 31.87 4.99 19.30
C SER A 39 32.94 5.47 18.31
N SER A 40 33.20 4.79 17.18
CA SER A 40 34.30 5.20 16.29
C SER A 40 34.09 5.03 14.78
N LEU A 41 32.86 5.12 14.29
CA LEU A 41 32.60 5.38 12.88
C LEU A 41 31.74 6.63 12.77
N SER A 42 32.41 7.75 12.52
CA SER A 42 31.82 9.02 12.11
C SER A 42 31.05 8.81 10.80
N SER A 43 29.74 8.58 10.91
CA SER A 43 28.82 8.66 9.78
C SER A 43 28.65 10.13 9.37
N PRO A 44 28.63 10.44 8.06
CA PRO A 44 28.21 11.75 7.60
C PRO A 44 26.74 11.95 7.96
N SER A 45 26.45 13.15 8.47
CA SER A 45 25.17 13.68 8.90
C SER A 45 23.97 13.19 8.09
N GLY A 46 22.93 12.69 8.79
CA GLY A 46 21.57 12.69 8.25
C GLY A 46 20.75 11.40 8.29
N CYS A 47 20.89 10.54 9.30
CA CYS A 47 19.77 9.66 9.67
C CYS A 47 18.80 10.48 10.52
N SER A 48 17.83 11.11 9.86
CA SER A 48 16.66 11.67 10.55
C SER A 48 16.02 10.55 11.37
N GLY A 49 15.97 10.74 12.68
CA GLY A 49 15.32 9.82 13.59
C GLY A 49 13.90 9.52 13.13
N VAL A 50 13.40 8.35 13.51
CA VAL A 50 11.98 7.99 13.44
C VAL A 50 11.17 9.20 13.87
N SER A 51 10.56 9.93 12.93
CA SER A 51 9.73 11.08 13.30
C SER A 51 8.62 10.50 14.15
N GLU A 52 8.48 10.97 15.39
CA GLU A 52 7.32 10.59 16.20
C GLU A 52 6.09 10.93 15.34
N HIS A 53 5.33 9.90 14.96
CA HIS A 53 4.21 10.06 14.06
C HIS A 53 3.10 10.77 14.84
N ILE A 54 3.11 12.10 14.77
CA ILE A 54 2.19 12.96 15.53
C ILE A 54 0.89 13.08 14.72
N PRO A 55 -0.25 12.60 15.26
CA PRO A 55 -1.54 12.77 14.63
C PRO A 55 -1.87 14.25 14.40
N VAL A 56 -2.51 14.56 13.27
CA VAL A 56 -2.99 15.90 12.95
C VAL A 56 -4.52 15.88 12.98
N PHE A 57 -5.14 16.92 13.53
CA PHE A 57 -6.60 17.02 13.66
C PHE A 57 -7.15 18.19 12.83
N PRO A 58 -7.11 18.14 11.49
CA PRO A 58 -7.77 19.17 10.69
C PRO A 58 -9.30 19.06 10.81
N ASP A 59 -9.98 20.17 10.54
CA ASP A 59 -11.43 20.21 10.45
C ASP A 59 -11.91 19.34 9.26
N PRO A 60 -12.90 18.44 9.45
CA PRO A 60 -13.39 17.57 8.39
C PRO A 60 -13.97 18.35 7.20
N SER A 61 -14.57 19.52 7.44
CA SER A 61 -15.17 20.36 6.40
C SER A 61 -14.11 21.00 5.52
N GLU A 62 -13.03 21.49 6.14
CA GLU A 62 -11.89 22.06 5.41
C GLU A 62 -11.15 20.98 4.62
N LYS A 63 -10.97 19.77 5.18
CA LYS A 63 -10.37 18.67 4.42
C LYS A 63 -11.25 18.26 3.23
N LEU A 64 -12.56 18.14 3.41
CA LEU A 64 -13.46 17.84 2.29
C LEU A 64 -13.38 18.92 1.21
N LYS A 65 -13.34 20.20 1.59
CA LYS A 65 -13.18 21.31 0.65
C LYS A 65 -11.85 21.24 -0.11
N GLU A 66 -10.75 20.91 0.58
CA GLU A 66 -9.43 20.69 -0.02
C GLU A 66 -9.46 19.55 -1.04
N LEU A 67 -10.06 18.41 -0.68
CA LEU A 67 -10.18 17.24 -1.58
C LEU A 67 -11.16 17.47 -2.72
N GLN A 68 -12.16 18.34 -2.54
CA GLN A 68 -13.14 18.69 -3.56
C GLN A 68 -12.67 19.80 -4.50
N ASP A 69 -11.57 20.47 -4.18
CA ASP A 69 -10.90 21.42 -5.08
C ASP A 69 -10.57 20.74 -6.43
N PRO A 70 -11.04 21.28 -7.57
CA PRO A 70 -10.69 20.76 -8.89
C PRO A 70 -9.18 20.68 -9.16
N ASP A 71 -8.38 21.54 -8.51
CA ASP A 71 -6.92 21.53 -8.64
C ASP A 71 -6.26 20.40 -7.84
N PHE A 72 -7.01 19.66 -7.01
CA PHE A 72 -6.45 18.54 -6.25
C PHE A 72 -5.97 17.40 -7.17
N THR A 73 -6.74 17.00 -8.18
CA THR A 73 -6.35 15.92 -9.10
C THR A 73 -5.06 16.25 -9.87
N PRO A 74 -4.89 17.45 -10.47
CA PRO A 74 -3.61 17.87 -11.05
C PRO A 74 -2.46 17.88 -10.04
N ARG A 75 -2.67 18.35 -8.80
CA ARG A 75 -1.61 18.32 -7.77
C ARG A 75 -1.20 16.89 -7.42
N LEU A 76 -2.17 15.98 -7.26
CA LEU A 76 -1.92 14.56 -7.02
C LEU A 76 -1.15 13.92 -8.18
N PHE A 77 -1.47 14.28 -9.42
CA PHE A 77 -0.72 13.84 -10.59
C PHE A 77 0.72 14.35 -10.59
N ASP A 78 0.94 15.63 -10.31
CA ASP A 78 2.28 16.21 -10.22
C ASP A 78 3.10 15.61 -9.08
N GLU A 79 2.46 15.27 -7.95
CA GLU A 79 3.06 14.47 -6.89
C GLU A 79 3.50 13.11 -7.42
N ALA A 80 2.60 12.36 -8.04
CA ALA A 80 2.89 11.02 -8.56
C ALA A 80 4.03 11.05 -9.60
N VAL A 81 4.06 12.03 -10.49
CA VAL A 81 5.10 12.19 -11.52
C VAL A 81 6.49 12.46 -10.93
N LYS A 82 6.60 13.12 -9.77
CA LYS A 82 7.89 13.33 -9.11
C LYS A 82 8.52 12.03 -8.63
N TYR A 83 7.70 11.06 -8.21
CA TYR A 83 8.15 9.73 -7.82
C TYR A 83 8.27 8.81 -9.03
N GLU A 84 7.40 8.98 -10.02
CA GLU A 84 7.37 8.16 -11.21
C GLU A 84 7.19 8.98 -12.51
N PRO A 85 8.30 9.42 -13.13
CA PRO A 85 8.25 10.24 -14.34
C PRO A 85 7.61 9.55 -15.55
N LEU A 86 7.57 8.21 -15.58
CA LEU A 86 6.98 7.47 -16.71
C LEU A 86 5.46 7.69 -16.85
N LEU A 87 4.79 8.15 -15.78
CA LEU A 87 3.36 8.54 -15.82
C LEU A 87 3.10 9.71 -16.76
N ASN A 88 4.11 10.52 -17.04
CA ASN A 88 4.04 11.67 -17.94
C ASN A 88 4.90 11.48 -19.21
N THR A 89 5.24 10.24 -19.54
CA THR A 89 6.08 9.93 -20.71
C THR A 89 5.24 9.34 -21.83
N PRO A 90 5.24 9.95 -23.04
CA PRO A 90 4.50 9.42 -24.18
C PRO A 90 4.86 7.96 -24.50
N GLY A 91 3.86 7.14 -24.77
CA GLY A 91 4.01 5.72 -25.12
C GLY A 91 4.10 4.76 -23.94
N THR A 92 4.22 5.24 -22.70
CA THR A 92 4.15 4.38 -21.51
C THR A 92 2.74 3.79 -21.37
N GLN A 93 2.64 2.47 -21.14
CA GLN A 93 1.41 1.86 -20.68
C GLN A 93 1.33 1.97 -19.16
N VAL A 94 0.39 2.77 -18.68
CA VAL A 94 0.17 2.91 -17.23
C VAL A 94 -0.93 1.97 -16.77
N HIS A 95 -0.75 1.44 -15.57
CA HIS A 95 -1.66 0.56 -14.87
C HIS A 95 -2.03 1.20 -13.52
N MET A 96 -3.32 1.18 -13.16
CA MET A 96 -3.81 1.71 -11.89
C MET A 96 -4.52 0.63 -11.09
N GLY A 97 -4.16 0.54 -9.81
CA GLY A 97 -4.62 -0.48 -8.90
C GLY A 97 -5.73 -0.03 -7.94
N PHE A 98 -6.78 -0.82 -7.82
CA PHE A 98 -7.86 -0.65 -6.85
C PHE A 98 -8.09 -1.96 -6.09
N TYR A 99 -8.42 -1.84 -4.80
CA TYR A 99 -8.77 -2.98 -3.97
C TYR A 99 -9.89 -2.64 -3.00
N SER A 100 -10.65 -3.65 -2.63
CA SER A 100 -11.62 -3.59 -1.53
C SER A 100 -11.75 -4.97 -0.91
N ALA A 101 -12.38 -5.10 0.27
CA ALA A 101 -12.39 -6.32 1.08
C ALA A 101 -11.03 -6.78 1.65
N LYS A 102 -11.11 -7.73 2.59
CA LYS A 102 -9.96 -8.29 3.30
C LYS A 102 -9.18 -9.23 2.37
N GLY A 103 -7.85 -9.11 2.38
CA GLY A 103 -6.94 -9.95 1.58
C GLY A 103 -6.57 -9.35 0.23
N ASN A 104 -7.48 -8.57 -0.38
CA ASN A 104 -7.28 -8.00 -1.72
C ASN A 104 -6.17 -6.95 -1.79
N HIS A 105 -5.87 -6.27 -0.68
CA HIS A 105 -4.75 -5.33 -0.56
C HIS A 105 -3.39 -5.97 -0.94
N GLY A 106 -3.09 -7.13 -0.34
CA GLY A 106 -1.84 -7.83 -0.63
C GLY A 106 -1.79 -8.40 -2.05
N SER A 107 -2.94 -8.75 -2.62
CA SER A 107 -3.02 -9.16 -4.02
C SER A 107 -2.74 -8.03 -4.98
N LEU A 108 -3.28 -6.83 -4.70
CA LEU A 108 -2.98 -5.66 -5.50
C LEU A 108 -1.49 -5.30 -5.44
N LEU A 109 -0.88 -5.33 -4.26
CA LEU A 109 0.55 -5.05 -4.12
C LEU A 109 1.41 -5.99 -4.97
N ARG A 110 1.13 -7.30 -4.93
CA ARG A 110 1.85 -8.27 -5.79
C ARG A 110 1.69 -7.97 -7.28
N LEU A 111 0.51 -7.52 -7.70
CA LEU A 111 0.27 -7.13 -9.10
C LEU A 111 1.11 -5.90 -9.49
N ILE A 112 1.15 -4.88 -8.61
CA ILE A 112 1.94 -3.66 -8.85
C ILE A 112 3.41 -4.01 -8.97
N ASP A 113 3.93 -4.81 -8.04
CA ASP A 113 5.33 -5.27 -8.05
C ASP A 113 5.63 -6.05 -9.33
N SER A 114 4.77 -7.00 -9.73
CA SER A 114 4.97 -7.80 -10.94
C SER A 114 5.02 -6.96 -12.23
N ILE A 115 4.14 -5.96 -12.37
CA ILE A 115 4.15 -5.05 -13.53
C ILE A 115 5.40 -4.18 -13.52
N ASN A 116 5.79 -3.68 -12.35
CA ASN A 116 6.92 -2.77 -12.19
C ASN A 116 8.27 -3.47 -12.34
N ASP A 117 8.39 -4.73 -11.92
CA ASP A 117 9.57 -5.57 -12.16
C ASP A 117 9.67 -5.96 -13.64
N GLY A 118 8.54 -6.31 -14.26
CA GLY A 118 8.40 -6.56 -15.69
C GLY A 118 8.24 -5.29 -16.53
N SER A 119 8.83 -4.16 -16.11
CA SER A 119 8.51 -2.82 -16.65
C SER A 119 8.76 -2.62 -18.15
N TYR A 120 9.45 -3.53 -18.85
CA TYR A 120 9.54 -3.50 -20.30
C TYR A 120 9.13 -4.84 -20.90
N GLN A 121 7.99 -4.87 -21.58
CA GLN A 121 7.46 -6.07 -22.25
C GLN A 121 6.92 -5.73 -23.63
N ASN A 122 7.22 -6.59 -24.62
CA ASN A 122 6.72 -6.48 -25.99
C ASN A 122 6.97 -5.09 -26.61
N GLY A 123 8.11 -4.47 -26.31
CA GLY A 123 8.46 -3.14 -26.82
C GLY A 123 7.76 -1.96 -26.14
N THR A 124 7.02 -2.21 -25.05
CA THR A 124 6.27 -1.19 -24.30
C THR A 124 6.82 -1.07 -22.88
N GLN A 125 7.06 0.18 -22.47
CA GLN A 125 7.32 0.50 -21.07
C GLN A 125 6.00 0.45 -20.29
N ASN A 126 5.95 -0.34 -19.22
CA ASN A 126 4.81 -0.49 -18.32
C ASN A 126 5.13 0.12 -16.96
N ARG A 127 4.11 0.71 -16.34
CA ARG A 127 4.22 1.19 -14.96
C ARG A 127 2.90 1.10 -14.21
N ALA A 128 2.94 0.55 -12.99
CA ALA A 128 1.79 0.41 -12.12
C ALA A 128 1.86 1.35 -10.92
N ILE A 129 0.71 1.91 -10.55
CA ILE A 129 0.51 2.78 -9.39
C ILE A 129 -0.82 2.46 -8.68
N TRP A 130 -1.02 2.99 -7.48
CA TRP A 130 -2.23 2.83 -6.69
C TRP A 130 -2.44 4.03 -5.77
N ALA A 131 -3.59 4.11 -5.10
CA ALA A 131 -3.99 5.28 -4.32
C ALA A 131 -2.97 5.68 -3.24
N GLN A 132 -2.15 4.74 -2.76
CA GLN A 132 -1.13 5.03 -1.76
C GLN A 132 0.14 5.60 -2.36
N GLY A 133 0.55 5.22 -3.57
CA GLY A 133 1.89 5.52 -4.08
C GLY A 133 2.24 4.84 -5.41
N VAL A 134 3.54 4.80 -5.71
CA VAL A 134 4.10 4.13 -6.90
C VAL A 134 4.44 2.65 -6.65
N ASP A 135 4.56 2.27 -5.38
CA ASP A 135 4.73 0.90 -4.87
C ASP A 135 4.31 0.85 -3.38
N GLY A 136 4.72 -0.20 -2.65
CA GLY A 136 4.48 -0.33 -1.21
C GLY A 136 5.42 0.48 -0.30
N TYR A 137 6.46 1.11 -0.85
CA TYR A 137 7.53 1.80 -0.09
C TYR A 137 7.49 3.32 -0.23
N PHE A 138 7.01 3.84 -1.36
CA PHE A 138 6.99 5.27 -1.68
C PHE A 138 5.55 5.79 -1.79
N PRO A 139 4.90 6.10 -0.65
CA PRO A 139 3.58 6.68 -0.66
C PRO A 139 3.61 8.15 -1.11
N TYR A 140 2.51 8.61 -1.71
CA TYR A 140 2.33 10.02 -2.06
C TYR A 140 2.29 10.89 -0.80
N PRO A 141 2.83 12.12 -0.84
CA PRO A 141 2.73 13.06 0.27
C PRO A 141 1.29 13.28 0.75
N SER A 142 0.35 13.41 -0.19
CA SER A 142 -1.08 13.51 0.10
C SER A 142 -1.67 12.25 0.77
N TRP A 143 -1.22 11.05 0.39
CA TRP A 143 -1.58 9.80 1.09
C TRP A 143 -1.03 9.78 2.53
N GLN A 144 0.24 10.14 2.71
CA GLN A 144 0.84 10.21 4.04
C GLN A 144 0.08 11.19 4.92
N GLN A 145 -0.26 12.36 4.38
CA GLN A 145 -1.01 13.37 5.13
C GLN A 145 -2.38 12.83 5.58
N ILE A 146 -3.19 12.26 4.69
CA ILE A 146 -4.53 11.75 5.04
C ILE A 146 -4.47 10.56 6.02
N MET A 147 -3.39 9.77 5.99
CA MET A 147 -3.13 8.73 6.99
C MET A 147 -2.83 9.30 8.38
N ASN A 148 -2.04 10.38 8.45
CA ASN A 148 -1.69 11.06 9.71
C ASN A 148 -2.88 11.77 10.36
N GLU A 149 -3.97 11.94 9.62
CA GLU A 149 -5.19 12.59 10.07
C GLU A 149 -6.20 11.63 10.71
N HIS A 150 -5.96 10.30 10.63
CA HIS A 150 -6.66 9.26 11.40
C HIS A 150 -8.19 9.33 11.36
N TRP A 151 -8.77 9.63 10.20
CA TRP A 151 -10.21 9.92 10.06
C TRP A 151 -11.13 8.82 10.60
N TYR A 152 -10.82 7.54 10.36
CA TYR A 152 -11.67 6.45 10.86
C TYR A 152 -11.51 6.22 12.36
N GLU A 153 -10.31 6.37 12.93
CA GLU A 153 -10.10 6.35 14.37
C GLU A 153 -10.84 7.51 15.04
N ARG A 154 -10.72 8.72 14.49
CA ARG A 154 -11.42 9.93 14.96
C ARG A 154 -12.94 9.78 14.95
N SER A 155 -13.48 9.09 13.94
CA SER A 155 -14.92 8.79 13.88
C SER A 155 -15.45 7.89 15.02
N LYS A 156 -14.55 7.26 15.78
CA LYS A 156 -14.85 6.40 16.92
C LYS A 156 -14.48 7.05 18.26
N ALA A 157 -14.23 8.36 18.28
CA ALA A 157 -13.89 9.07 19.50
C ALA A 157 -15.00 8.94 20.55
N GLU A 158 -14.61 8.70 21.80
CA GLU A 158 -15.50 8.65 22.96
C GLU A 158 -15.29 9.91 23.80
N ASN A 159 -16.36 10.70 24.00
CA ASN A 159 -16.30 11.97 24.73
C ASN A 159 -15.21 12.93 24.20
N GLY A 160 -15.03 13.01 22.88
CA GLY A 160 -14.01 13.85 22.22
C GLY A 160 -12.59 13.30 22.29
N THR A 161 -12.38 12.14 22.93
CA THR A 161 -11.07 11.49 23.03
C THR A 161 -10.95 10.36 22.01
N VAL A 162 -9.87 10.35 21.24
CA VAL A 162 -9.55 9.29 20.26
C VAL A 162 -8.27 8.56 20.65
N MET A 163 -8.26 7.24 20.46
CA MET A 163 -7.09 6.40 20.69
C MET A 163 -6.32 6.18 19.39
N ILE A 164 -5.09 6.68 19.32
CA ILE A 164 -4.21 6.54 18.15
C ILE A 164 -2.88 5.94 18.61
N PHE A 165 -2.51 4.79 18.04
CA PHE A 165 -1.35 3.99 18.46
C PHE A 165 -1.28 3.74 19.99
N GLY A 166 -2.44 3.53 20.62
CA GLY A 166 -2.53 3.28 22.07
C GLY A 166 -2.33 4.51 22.96
N LYS A 167 -2.15 5.71 22.37
CA LYS A 167 -2.10 6.98 23.10
C LYS A 167 -3.44 7.73 22.95
N PRO A 168 -3.97 8.36 24.01
CA PRO A 168 -5.18 9.17 23.93
C PRO A 168 -4.87 10.58 23.40
N TYR A 169 -5.73 11.10 22.53
CA TYR A 169 -5.67 12.46 22.01
C TYR A 169 -7.05 13.11 22.12
N GLN A 170 -7.08 14.42 22.36
CA GLN A 170 -8.30 15.21 22.24
C GLN A 170 -8.47 15.64 20.78
N ASP A 171 -9.62 15.32 20.19
CA ASP A 171 -9.98 15.80 18.86
C ASP A 171 -10.75 17.12 18.99
N PRO A 172 -10.17 18.27 18.60
CA PRO A 172 -10.87 19.55 18.63
C PRO A 172 -12.00 19.64 17.59
N HIS A 173 -12.05 18.72 16.62
CA HIS A 173 -13.05 18.68 15.56
C HIS A 173 -13.71 17.31 15.50
N PRO A 174 -14.84 17.08 16.23
CA PRO A 174 -15.55 15.81 16.20
C PRO A 174 -15.86 15.36 14.77
N VAL A 175 -15.55 14.10 14.47
CA VAL A 175 -15.75 13.49 13.16
C VAL A 175 -16.81 12.40 13.26
N THR A 176 -17.78 12.35 12.34
CA THR A 176 -18.70 11.22 12.21
C THR A 176 -18.13 10.15 11.26
N PHE A 177 -18.66 8.94 11.30
CA PHE A 177 -18.27 7.90 10.35
C PHE A 177 -18.54 8.32 8.90
N GLU A 178 -19.67 8.98 8.65
CA GLU A 178 -20.05 9.48 7.32
C GLU A 178 -19.06 10.53 6.81
N GLN A 179 -18.58 11.42 7.67
CA GLN A 179 -17.55 12.40 7.31
C GLN A 179 -16.21 11.72 7.00
N ALA A 180 -15.79 10.75 7.81
CA ALA A 180 -14.57 10.00 7.56
C ALA A 180 -14.64 9.22 6.24
N ASP A 181 -15.76 8.53 5.98
CA ASP A 181 -15.99 7.80 4.73
C ASP A 181 -16.00 8.75 3.53
N ALA A 182 -16.66 9.92 3.64
CA ALA A 182 -16.67 10.94 2.59
C ALA A 182 -15.27 11.50 2.27
N ILE A 183 -14.42 11.70 3.29
CA ILE A 183 -13.04 12.17 3.12
C ILE A 183 -12.21 11.13 2.35
N TRP A 184 -12.26 9.87 2.77
CA TRP A 184 -11.58 8.78 2.06
C TRP A 184 -12.12 8.58 0.64
N ALA A 185 -13.44 8.68 0.47
CA ALA A 185 -14.09 8.60 -0.83
C ALA A 185 -13.67 9.75 -1.76
N ALA A 186 -13.57 10.97 -1.25
CA ALA A 186 -13.13 12.12 -2.02
C ALA A 186 -11.68 11.95 -2.50
N TYR A 187 -10.76 11.54 -1.61
CA TYR A 187 -9.38 11.26 -2.01
C TYR A 187 -9.32 10.15 -3.08
N SER A 188 -10.03 9.04 -2.88
CA SER A 188 -9.97 7.93 -3.83
C SER A 188 -10.62 8.24 -5.18
N THR A 189 -11.65 9.11 -5.18
CA THR A 189 -12.22 9.68 -6.39
C THR A 189 -11.18 10.48 -7.17
N ARG A 190 -10.41 11.34 -6.50
CA ARG A 190 -9.32 12.11 -7.13
C ARG A 190 -8.23 11.22 -7.70
N PHE A 191 -7.88 10.14 -7.01
CA PHE A 191 -6.98 9.13 -7.55
C PHE A 191 -7.53 8.49 -8.83
N ALA A 192 -8.81 8.09 -8.86
CA ALA A 192 -9.41 7.51 -10.06
C ALA A 192 -9.46 8.50 -11.25
N GLU A 193 -9.78 9.77 -11.00
CA GLU A 193 -9.79 10.82 -12.01
C GLU A 193 -8.42 11.11 -12.62
N MET A 194 -7.33 10.83 -11.89
CA MET A 194 -5.95 11.00 -12.38
C MET A 194 -5.68 10.21 -13.66
N ALA A 195 -6.44 9.14 -13.92
CA ALA A 195 -6.34 8.36 -15.16
C ALA A 195 -6.55 9.21 -16.43
N GLU A 196 -7.37 10.27 -16.38
CA GLU A 196 -7.58 11.17 -17.53
C GLU A 196 -6.31 11.98 -17.84
N LEU A 197 -5.61 12.48 -16.81
CA LEU A 197 -4.34 13.18 -16.98
C LEU A 197 -3.24 12.25 -17.49
N ILE A 198 -3.16 11.04 -16.94
CA ILE A 198 -2.21 10.01 -17.38
C ILE A 198 -2.46 9.63 -18.83
N SER A 199 -3.71 9.34 -19.21
CA SER A 199 -4.04 8.94 -20.57
C SER A 199 -3.68 10.04 -21.57
N LYS A 200 -3.98 11.30 -21.23
CA LYS A 200 -3.59 12.47 -22.03
C LYS A 200 -2.08 12.60 -22.18
N ALA A 201 -1.31 12.37 -21.12
CA ALA A 201 0.15 12.53 -21.14
C ALA A 201 0.85 11.40 -21.91
N THR A 202 0.41 10.16 -21.70
CA THR A 202 1.02 8.97 -22.30
C THR A 202 0.51 8.67 -23.71
N GLY A 203 -0.67 9.18 -24.07
CA GLY A 203 -1.34 8.89 -25.33
C GLY A 203 -1.94 7.47 -25.40
N LYS A 204 -2.08 6.78 -24.26
CA LYS A 204 -2.65 5.42 -24.17
C LYS A 204 -3.81 5.37 -23.17
N PRO A 205 -4.79 4.47 -23.35
CA PRO A 205 -5.74 4.15 -22.28
C PRO A 205 -5.02 3.58 -21.07
N VAL A 206 -5.48 3.93 -19.86
CA VAL A 206 -4.94 3.39 -18.61
C VAL A 206 -5.59 2.05 -18.30
N LYS A 207 -4.79 1.04 -17.98
CA LYS A 207 -5.31 -0.28 -17.57
C LYS A 207 -5.60 -0.28 -16.09
N VAL A 208 -6.85 -0.51 -15.71
CA VAL A 208 -7.30 -0.44 -14.32
C VAL A 208 -7.56 -1.83 -13.78
N TRP A 209 -6.85 -2.22 -12.72
CA TRP A 209 -6.94 -3.55 -12.12
C TRP A 209 -7.68 -3.49 -10.78
N CYS A 210 -8.78 -4.22 -10.65
CA CYS A 210 -9.67 -4.16 -9.50
C CYS A 210 -9.73 -5.52 -8.76
N TYR A 211 -9.12 -5.61 -7.58
CA TYR A 211 -9.33 -6.71 -6.63
C TYR A 211 -10.46 -6.37 -5.66
N VAL A 212 -11.71 -6.65 -6.05
CA VAL A 212 -12.90 -6.23 -5.29
C VAL A 212 -13.86 -7.37 -4.97
N GLU A 213 -13.49 -8.60 -5.31
CA GLU A 213 -14.27 -9.79 -4.94
C GLU A 213 -14.47 -9.86 -3.41
N GLY A 214 -15.67 -10.22 -2.98
CA GLY A 214 -16.11 -10.24 -1.57
C GLY A 214 -16.37 -8.89 -0.89
N ALA A 215 -16.26 -7.75 -1.59
CA ALA A 215 -16.41 -6.43 -0.99
C ALA A 215 -17.86 -5.91 -0.91
N LYS A 216 -18.37 -5.66 0.30
CA LYS A 216 -19.73 -5.11 0.48
C LYS A 216 -20.05 -3.93 -0.47
N PRO A 217 -21.27 -3.84 -1.03
CA PRO A 217 -21.65 -2.77 -1.97
C PRO A 217 -21.52 -1.36 -1.39
N THR A 218 -21.53 -1.21 -0.06
CA THR A 218 -21.37 0.07 0.62
C THR A 218 -19.91 0.54 0.73
N ARG A 219 -18.94 -0.22 0.19
CA ARG A 219 -17.53 0.16 0.21
C ARG A 219 -17.26 1.29 -0.78
N ILE A 220 -16.23 2.09 -0.47
CA ILE A 220 -15.80 3.25 -1.28
C ILE A 220 -15.67 2.89 -2.77
N PHE A 221 -15.11 1.72 -3.09
CA PHE A 221 -14.98 1.26 -4.48
C PHE A 221 -16.31 1.34 -5.25
N TYR A 222 -17.37 0.72 -4.75
CA TYR A 222 -18.62 0.61 -5.50
C TYR A 222 -19.39 1.93 -5.54
N ASN A 223 -19.37 2.68 -4.44
CA ASN A 223 -20.12 3.92 -4.29
C ASN A 223 -19.49 5.09 -5.05
N TYR A 224 -18.16 5.13 -5.18
CA TYR A 224 -17.44 6.29 -5.67
C TYR A 224 -16.49 5.95 -6.82
N GLU A 225 -15.47 5.12 -6.58
CA GLU A 225 -14.41 4.82 -7.57
C GLU A 225 -14.99 4.21 -8.84
N PHE A 226 -15.86 3.21 -8.71
CA PHE A 226 -16.50 2.50 -9.81
C PHE A 226 -17.31 3.44 -10.72
N GLN A 227 -18.00 4.43 -10.15
CA GLN A 227 -18.79 5.39 -10.93
C GLN A 227 -17.89 6.29 -11.79
N VAL A 228 -16.70 6.64 -11.29
CA VAL A 228 -15.69 7.37 -12.05
C VAL A 228 -15.13 6.48 -13.16
N LEU A 229 -14.68 5.27 -12.81
CA LEU A 229 -14.09 4.31 -13.73
C LEU A 229 -15.03 3.98 -14.89
N LYS A 230 -16.33 3.78 -14.62
CA LYS A 230 -17.35 3.56 -15.64
C LYS A 230 -17.43 4.72 -16.64
N LYS A 231 -17.48 5.96 -16.17
CA LYS A 231 -17.52 7.15 -17.04
C LYS A 231 -16.23 7.30 -17.86
N LEU A 232 -15.09 6.97 -17.29
CA LEU A 232 -13.81 7.03 -17.99
C LEU A 232 -13.68 5.91 -19.04
N GLU A 233 -14.20 4.72 -18.76
CA GLU A 233 -14.23 3.61 -19.70
C GLU A 233 -15.15 3.92 -20.89
N GLU A 234 -16.33 4.50 -20.64
CA GLU A 234 -17.25 4.96 -21.69
C GLU A 234 -16.59 6.00 -22.64
N LYS A 235 -15.61 6.77 -22.14
CA LYS A 235 -14.80 7.72 -22.93
C LYS A 235 -13.60 7.08 -23.63
N GLY A 236 -13.31 5.80 -23.39
CA GLY A 236 -12.11 5.11 -23.88
C GLY A 236 -10.80 5.53 -23.20
N ILE A 237 -10.89 6.19 -22.03
CA ILE A 237 -9.73 6.66 -21.26
C ILE A 237 -9.10 5.53 -20.45
N VAL A 238 -9.92 4.58 -20.00
CA VAL A 238 -9.47 3.42 -19.21
C VAL A 238 -10.00 2.11 -19.78
N GLU A 239 -9.27 1.03 -19.51
CA GLU A 239 -9.71 -0.36 -19.69
C GLU A 239 -9.80 -1.01 -18.31
N VAL A 240 -11.00 -1.42 -17.86
CA VAL A 240 -11.19 -1.93 -16.49
C VAL A 240 -11.17 -3.45 -16.46
N TYR A 241 -10.40 -4.02 -15.53
CA TYR A 241 -10.27 -5.45 -15.32
C TYR A 241 -10.60 -5.80 -13.87
N PHE A 242 -11.57 -6.70 -13.68
CA PHE A 242 -11.91 -7.25 -12.37
C PHE A 242 -11.23 -8.59 -12.18
N ALA A 243 -10.50 -8.74 -11.07
CA ALA A 243 -9.92 -10.01 -10.67
C ALA A 243 -11.05 -11.00 -10.35
N LYS A 244 -10.96 -12.21 -10.89
CA LYS A 244 -11.87 -13.31 -10.54
C LYS A 244 -11.57 -13.88 -9.16
N THR A 245 -10.31 -13.82 -8.71
CA THR A 245 -9.86 -14.33 -7.42
C THR A 245 -8.76 -13.43 -6.84
N GLN A 246 -8.40 -13.67 -5.59
CA GLN A 246 -7.25 -13.01 -4.95
C GLN A 246 -5.90 -13.43 -5.55
N GLN A 247 -5.86 -14.48 -6.37
CA GLN A 247 -4.65 -15.03 -6.97
C GLN A 247 -4.49 -14.63 -8.44
N SER A 248 -5.41 -13.85 -9.00
CA SER A 248 -5.34 -13.38 -10.39
C SER A 248 -3.99 -12.75 -10.73
N GLU A 249 -3.38 -13.13 -11.85
CA GLU A 249 -2.11 -12.61 -12.35
C GLU A 249 -2.33 -11.77 -13.62
N TRP A 250 -1.67 -10.61 -13.73
CA TRP A 250 -1.96 -9.61 -14.77
C TRP A 250 -1.61 -10.06 -16.20
N ASP A 251 -0.68 -11.01 -16.33
CA ASP A 251 -0.23 -11.62 -17.58
C ASP A 251 -1.03 -12.87 -17.97
N ASN A 252 -2.01 -13.28 -17.15
CA ASN A 252 -2.95 -14.34 -17.45
C ASN A 252 -4.36 -13.78 -17.74
N PRO A 253 -4.77 -13.62 -19.01
CA PRO A 253 -6.06 -13.04 -19.37
C PRO A 253 -7.27 -13.81 -18.81
N ALA A 254 -7.13 -15.11 -18.53
CA ALA A 254 -8.22 -15.93 -17.99
C ALA A 254 -8.60 -15.53 -16.56
N ASP A 255 -7.73 -14.81 -15.84
CA ASP A 255 -7.94 -14.41 -14.45
C ASP A 255 -8.80 -13.15 -14.30
N TRP A 256 -9.16 -12.51 -15.41
CA TRP A 256 -9.78 -11.19 -15.43
C TRP A 256 -11.13 -11.19 -16.14
N MET A 257 -12.04 -10.34 -15.66
CA MET A 257 -13.26 -9.95 -16.37
C MET A 257 -13.09 -8.51 -16.84
N ASN A 258 -13.12 -8.31 -18.16
CA ASN A 258 -12.88 -7.01 -18.77
C ASN A 258 -14.18 -6.20 -18.90
N GLY A 259 -14.14 -4.91 -18.60
CA GLY A 259 -15.25 -3.98 -18.73
C GLY A 259 -16.02 -3.78 -17.43
N THR A 260 -16.39 -2.52 -17.14
CA THR A 260 -17.27 -2.15 -16.02
C THR A 260 -18.63 -2.84 -16.03
N VAL A 261 -19.07 -3.35 -17.20
CA VAL A 261 -20.26 -4.20 -17.34
C VAL A 261 -20.15 -5.53 -16.57
N ASN A 262 -18.93 -5.98 -16.27
CA ASN A 262 -18.65 -7.21 -15.54
C ASN A 262 -18.25 -6.97 -14.08
N VAL A 263 -18.59 -5.80 -13.52
CA VAL A 263 -18.37 -5.52 -12.10
C VAL A 263 -18.93 -6.67 -11.25
N PRO A 264 -18.15 -7.22 -10.29
CA PRO A 264 -18.67 -8.25 -9.40
C PRO A 264 -19.84 -7.71 -8.59
N ILE A 265 -21.05 -8.09 -8.98
CA ILE A 265 -22.27 -7.84 -8.22
C ILE A 265 -22.36 -8.96 -7.21
N HIS A 266 -22.36 -8.63 -5.92
CA HIS A 266 -22.62 -9.65 -4.91
C HIS A 266 -23.99 -10.27 -5.14
N ALA A 267 -24.01 -11.60 -5.28
CA ALA A 267 -25.22 -12.34 -4.95
C ALA A 267 -25.62 -11.96 -3.50
N PRO A 268 -26.90 -11.63 -3.28
CA PRO A 268 -27.40 -11.17 -1.98
C PRO A 268 -27.13 -12.16 -0.84
#